data_AF-A0A4D4KA48-F1
#
_entry.id   AF-A0A4D4KA48-F1
#
_cell.length_a   1.000
_cell.length_b   1.000
_cell.length_c   1.000
_cell.angle_alpha   90.00
_cell.angle_beta   90.00
_cell.angle_gamma   90.00
#
_symmetry.space_group_name_H-M   'P 1'
#
loop_
_entity.id
_entity.type
_entity.pdbx_description
1 polymer ?
#
loop_
_entity_poly.entity_id
_entity_poly.type
_entity_poly.pdbx_seq_one_letter_code
_entity_poly.pdbx_strand_id
1 'polypeptide(L)'
;MIQLDGPPCECGNRGCLEALCLAAVARDDHTDAARLLGVGAANLVRLLDIDRVLLGGRVVLADPEPYVRGVATMIAEDSARASRLTVPVDVVERGGRAVVEGAARLVLAPLFALG
;
A
#
# COMPACT_ATOMS: atom_id res chain seq x y z
N MET A 1 4.12 -2.22 -10.67
CA MET A 1 2.99 -2.01 -11.60
C MET A 1 3.18 -0.65 -12.25
N ILE A 2 3.17 -0.62 -13.58
CA ILE A 2 3.28 0.61 -14.37
C ILE A 2 2.35 0.52 -15.58
N GLN A 3 1.80 1.64 -16.02
CA GLN A 3 1.13 1.77 -17.30
C GLN A 3 2.01 2.60 -18.23
N LEU A 4 2.62 1.97 -19.24
CA LEU A 4 3.62 2.61 -20.10
C LEU A 4 3.09 3.91 -20.75
N ASP A 5 1.85 3.86 -21.24
CA ASP A 5 1.15 5.01 -21.83
C ASP A 5 0.23 5.72 -20.81
N GLY A 6 0.56 5.61 -19.52
CA GLY A 6 -0.23 6.16 -18.43
C GLY A 6 -0.06 7.67 -18.22
N PRO A 7 -0.84 8.26 -17.28
CA PRO A 7 -0.76 9.70 -16.98
C PRO A 7 0.63 10.10 -16.46
N PRO A 8 1.02 11.38 -16.60
CA PRO A 8 2.25 11.89 -15.99
C PRO A 8 2.20 11.76 -14.46
N CYS A 9 3.36 11.51 -13.85
CA CYS A 9 3.54 11.42 -12.40
C CYS A 9 4.50 12.53 -11.93
N GLU A 10 4.35 12.97 -10.67
CA GLU A 10 5.23 14.00 -10.08
C GLU A 10 6.70 13.55 -10.00
N CYS A 11 6.98 12.24 -10.00
CA CYS A 11 8.33 11.71 -10.07
C CYS A 11 9.01 11.88 -11.44
N GLY A 12 8.33 12.43 -12.44
CA GLY A 12 8.82 12.65 -13.81
C GLY A 12 8.56 11.50 -14.79
N ASN A 13 8.06 10.35 -14.31
CA ASN A 13 7.70 9.20 -15.15
C ASN A 13 6.20 9.21 -15.55
N ARG A 14 5.77 8.13 -16.21
CA ARG A 14 4.37 7.92 -16.62
C ARG A 14 3.79 6.62 -16.07
N GLY A 15 2.49 6.68 -15.76
CA GLY A 15 1.68 5.55 -15.30
C GLY A 15 2.19 4.87 -14.04
N CYS A 16 2.79 5.64 -13.14
CA CYS A 16 3.12 5.17 -11.81
C CYS A 16 1.85 4.76 -11.05
N LEU A 17 1.99 3.79 -10.14
CA LEU A 17 0.90 3.37 -9.27
C LEU A 17 0.25 4.57 -8.54
N GLU A 18 1.06 5.50 -8.04
CA GLU A 18 0.58 6.73 -7.41
C GLU A 18 -0.33 7.56 -8.33
N ALA A 19 0.13 7.85 -9.55
CA ALA A 19 -0.64 8.63 -10.52
C ALA A 19 -1.97 7.95 -10.87
N LEU A 20 -1.99 6.62 -11.01
CA LEU A 20 -3.21 5.86 -11.30
C LEU A 20 -4.17 5.87 -10.11
N CYS A 21 -3.69 5.60 -8.89
CA CYS A 21 -4.51 5.62 -7.68
C CYS A 21 -5.09 7.01 -7.40
N LEU A 22 -4.27 8.06 -7.50
CA LEU A 22 -4.72 9.44 -7.28
C LEU A 22 -5.72 9.88 -8.36
N ALA A 23 -5.56 9.45 -9.60
CA ALA A 23 -6.56 9.73 -10.64
C ALA A 23 -7.91 9.06 -10.33
N ALA A 24 -7.93 7.84 -9.78
CA ALA A 24 -9.17 7.19 -9.35
C ALA A 24 -9.81 7.92 -8.15
N VAL A 25 -9.00 8.30 -7.15
CA VAL A 25 -9.47 9.10 -5.99
C VAL A 25 -10.02 10.45 -6.44
N ALA A 26 -9.39 11.12 -7.41
CA ALA A 26 -9.88 12.40 -7.94
C ALA A 26 -11.24 12.29 -8.64
N ARG A 27 -11.63 11.08 -9.07
CA ARG A 27 -12.96 10.78 -9.63
C ARG A 27 -13.94 10.22 -8.60
N ASP A 28 -13.58 10.24 -7.31
CA ASP A 28 -14.35 9.63 -6.20
C ASP A 28 -14.53 8.10 -6.35
N ASP A 29 -13.69 7.46 -7.18
CA ASP A 29 -13.74 6.01 -7.43
C ASP A 29 -12.80 5.27 -6.49
N HIS A 30 -13.21 5.20 -5.22
CA HIS A 30 -12.45 4.52 -4.17
C HIS A 30 -12.32 3.01 -4.39
N THR A 31 -13.25 2.41 -5.14
CA THR A 31 -13.21 0.98 -5.48
C THR A 31 -12.09 0.71 -6.49
N ASP A 32 -11.98 1.51 -7.54
CA ASP A 32 -10.88 1.38 -8.51
C ASP A 32 -9.53 1.74 -7.89
N ALA A 33 -9.48 2.78 -7.04
CA ALA A 33 -8.27 3.12 -6.29
C ALA A 33 -7.79 1.95 -5.40
N ALA A 34 -8.71 1.30 -4.67
CA ALA A 34 -8.41 0.14 -3.85
C ALA A 34 -7.93 -1.06 -4.67
N ARG A 35 -8.55 -1.30 -5.83
CA ARG A 35 -8.14 -2.36 -6.76
C ARG A 35 -6.74 -2.11 -7.32
N LEU A 36 -6.45 -0.89 -7.79
CA LEU A 36 -5.13 -0.50 -8.29
C LEU A 36 -4.06 -0.66 -7.21
N LEU A 37 -4.33 -0.16 -6.00
CA LEU A 37 -3.45 -0.34 -4.85
C LEU A 37 -3.22 -1.82 -4.54
N GLY A 38 -4.28 -2.64 -4.59
CA GLY A 38 -4.23 -4.08 -4.40
C GLY A 38 -3.36 -4.81 -5.42
N VAL A 39 -3.42 -4.45 -6.70
CA VAL A 39 -2.51 -5.01 -7.72
C VAL A 39 -1.07 -4.63 -7.41
N GLY A 40 -0.82 -3.39 -6.98
CA GLY A 40 0.49 -2.96 -6.51
C GLY A 40 0.99 -3.79 -5.34
N ALA A 41 0.17 -3.94 -4.30
CA ALA A 41 0.49 -4.68 -3.09
C ALA A 41 0.76 -6.17 -3.37
N ALA A 42 -0.09 -6.84 -4.15
CA ALA A 42 0.10 -8.24 -4.52
C ALA A 42 1.43 -8.48 -5.25
N ASN A 43 1.82 -7.57 -6.15
CA ASN A 43 3.13 -7.65 -6.81
C ASN A 43 4.29 -7.52 -5.81
N LEU A 44 4.19 -6.60 -4.84
CA LEU A 44 5.23 -6.42 -3.81
C LEU A 44 5.31 -7.64 -2.88
N VAL A 45 4.17 -8.16 -2.44
CA VAL A 45 4.09 -9.39 -1.63
C VAL A 45 4.81 -10.54 -2.34
N ARG A 46 4.50 -10.76 -3.62
CA ARG A 46 5.14 -11.83 -4.40
C ARG A 46 6.64 -11.62 -4.61
N LEU A 47 7.06 -10.39 -4.91
CA LEU A 47 8.45 -10.06 -5.26
C LEU A 47 9.39 -10.01 -4.05
N LEU A 48 8.89 -9.54 -2.91
CA LEU A 48 9.69 -9.26 -1.72
C LEU A 48 9.41 -10.22 -0.56
N ASP A 49 8.51 -11.19 -0.74
CA ASP A 49 8.11 -12.16 0.28
C ASP A 49 7.61 -11.47 1.57
N ILE A 50 6.68 -10.52 1.40
CA ILE A 50 6.14 -9.72 2.51
C ILE A 50 5.14 -10.53 3.32
N ASP A 51 5.35 -10.66 4.64
CA ASP A 51 4.46 -11.43 5.53
C ASP A 51 3.16 -10.72 5.94
N ARG A 52 3.09 -9.38 5.80
CA ARG A 52 1.94 -8.56 6.23
C ARG A 52 1.90 -7.24 5.49
N VAL A 53 0.69 -6.79 5.16
CA VAL A 53 0.45 -5.47 4.57
C VAL A 53 -0.29 -4.59 5.57
N LEU A 54 0.27 -3.42 5.88
CA LEU A 54 -0.40 -2.38 6.67
C LEU A 54 -0.70 -1.19 5.78
N LEU A 55 -1.98 -0.81 5.70
CA LEU A 55 -2.45 0.32 4.90
C LEU A 55 -2.51 1.58 5.74
N GLY A 56 -1.97 2.67 5.21
CA GLY A 56 -1.99 3.97 5.85
C GLY A 56 -2.14 5.11 4.86
N GLY A 57 -1.98 6.33 5.37
CA GLY A 57 -2.17 7.55 4.59
C GLY A 57 -3.59 8.11 4.70
N ARG A 58 -3.69 9.43 4.54
CA ARG A 58 -4.92 10.20 4.80
C ARG A 58 -6.13 9.69 4.02
N VAL A 59 -5.94 9.31 2.75
CA VAL A 59 -7.03 8.85 1.88
C VAL A 59 -7.59 7.51 2.38
N VAL A 60 -6.73 6.53 2.65
CA VAL A 60 -7.15 5.21 3.14
C VAL A 60 -7.78 5.32 4.52
N LEU A 61 -7.19 6.11 5.42
CA LEU A 61 -7.70 6.25 6.79
C LEU A 61 -9.04 7.02 6.88
N ALA A 62 -9.41 7.77 5.85
CA ALA A 62 -10.70 8.47 5.80
C ALA A 62 -11.88 7.53 5.51
N ASP A 63 -11.67 6.49 4.71
CA ASP A 63 -12.63 5.42 4.45
C ASP A 63 -11.89 4.08 4.25
N PRO A 64 -11.56 3.35 5.33
CA PRO A 64 -10.64 2.21 5.25
C PRO A 64 -11.20 0.96 4.55
N GLU A 65 -12.52 0.75 4.65
CA GLU A 65 -13.15 -0.52 4.31
C GLU A 65 -12.99 -0.91 2.82
N PRO A 66 -13.20 -0.01 1.84
CA PRO A 66 -12.97 -0.32 0.43
C PRO A 66 -11.51 -0.72 0.14
N TYR A 67 -10.56 -0.06 0.80
CA TYR A 67 -9.13 -0.31 0.58
C TYR A 67 -8.66 -1.63 1.19
N VAL A 68 -9.03 -1.91 2.45
CA VAL A 68 -8.69 -3.19 3.09
C VAL A 68 -9.25 -4.35 2.27
N ARG A 69 -10.53 -4.26 1.90
CA ARG A 69 -11.20 -5.28 1.07
C ARG A 69 -10.54 -5.43 -0.30
N GLY A 70 -10.38 -4.34 -1.04
CA GLY A 70 -9.84 -4.37 -2.39
C GLY A 70 -8.41 -4.89 -2.44
N VAL A 71 -7.56 -4.49 -1.50
CA VAL A 71 -6.18 -4.99 -1.40
C VAL A 71 -6.15 -6.46 -1.02
N ALA A 72 -6.94 -6.87 -0.01
CA ALA A 72 -7.02 -8.27 0.39
C ALA A 72 -7.52 -9.19 -0.74
N THR A 73 -8.52 -8.75 -1.51
CA THR A 73 -9.00 -9.49 -2.69
C THR A 73 -7.88 -9.70 -3.71
N MET A 74 -7.16 -8.64 -4.10
CA MET A 74 -6.09 -8.77 -5.10
C MET A 74 -4.94 -9.67 -4.63
N ILE A 75 -4.58 -9.60 -3.35
CA ILE A 75 -3.55 -10.46 -2.75
C ILE A 75 -4.02 -11.92 -2.71
N ALA A 76 -5.27 -12.17 -2.31
CA ALA A 76 -5.82 -13.52 -2.26
C ALA A 76 -5.87 -14.17 -3.65
N GLU A 77 -6.29 -13.42 -4.68
CA GLU A 77 -6.30 -13.90 -6.06
C GLU A 77 -4.89 -14.22 -6.58
N ASP A 78 -3.90 -13.38 -6.28
CA ASP A 78 -2.52 -13.64 -6.69
C ASP A 78 -1.92 -14.85 -5.95
N SER A 79 -2.16 -14.94 -4.65
CA SER A 79 -1.70 -16.06 -3.81
C SER A 79 -2.30 -17.38 -4.28
N ALA A 80 -3.59 -17.38 -4.65
CA ALA A 80 -4.26 -18.54 -5.23
C ALA A 80 -3.64 -18.97 -6.55
N ARG A 81 -3.34 -18.05 -7.48
CA ARG A 81 -2.65 -18.35 -8.75
C ARG A 81 -1.25 -18.91 -8.54
N ALA A 82 -0.56 -18.44 -7.49
CA ALA A 82 0.81 -18.85 -7.17
C ALA A 82 0.89 -20.06 -6.22
N SER A 83 -0.24 -20.64 -5.79
CA SER A 83 -0.31 -21.69 -4.77
C SER A 83 0.43 -21.32 -3.47
N ARG A 84 0.29 -20.07 -3.02
CA ARG A 84 0.89 -19.52 -1.78
C ARG A 84 -0.17 -19.19 -0.75
N LEU A 85 0.26 -19.05 0.51
CA LEU A 85 -0.58 -18.52 1.57
C LEU A 85 -0.85 -17.03 1.34
N THR A 86 -2.07 -16.61 1.67
CA THR A 86 -2.44 -15.19 1.70
C THR A 86 -1.83 -14.51 2.93
N VAL A 87 -1.58 -13.20 2.80
CA VAL A 87 -1.00 -12.38 3.87
C VAL A 87 -2.07 -11.46 4.46
N PRO A 88 -2.07 -11.22 5.78
CA PRO A 88 -3.02 -10.31 6.42
C PRO A 88 -2.85 -8.87 5.91
N VAL A 89 -3.99 -8.20 5.74
CA VAL A 89 -4.09 -6.80 5.34
C VAL A 89 -4.87 -6.06 6.42
N ASP A 90 -4.22 -5.11 7.09
CA ASP A 90 -4.82 -4.29 8.16
C ASP A 90 -4.57 -2.80 7.88
N VAL A 91 -5.25 -1.93 8.64
CA VAL A 91 -4.94 -0.49 8.66
C VAL A 91 -4.03 -0.12 9.82
N VAL A 92 -3.23 0.93 9.65
CA VAL A 92 -2.36 1.42 10.73
C VAL A 92 -3.17 1.94 11.92
N GLU A 93 -3.08 1.29 13.07
CA GLU A 93 -3.81 1.67 14.28
C GLU A 93 -3.29 2.98 14.92
N ARG A 94 -2.01 3.32 14.72
CA ARG A 94 -1.30 4.38 15.47
C ARG A 94 -1.45 5.82 14.95
N GLY A 95 -2.46 6.10 14.12
CA GLY A 95 -2.87 7.46 13.73
C GLY A 95 -1.72 8.42 13.38
N GLY A 96 -1.91 9.71 13.65
CA GLY A 96 -0.92 10.76 13.32
C GLY A 96 0.38 10.72 14.12
N ARG A 97 0.47 9.93 15.21
CA ARG A 97 1.68 9.82 16.02
C ARG A 97 2.67 8.79 15.49
N ALA A 98 2.24 7.83 14.67
CA ALA A 98 3.10 6.79 14.12
C ALA A 98 4.34 7.35 13.41
N VAL A 99 4.19 8.47 12.68
CA VAL A 99 5.28 9.15 11.99
C VAL A 99 6.30 9.71 12.97
N VAL A 100 5.84 10.42 14.01
CA VAL A 100 6.73 11.04 15.02
C VAL A 100 7.41 9.97 15.88
N GLU A 101 6.68 8.93 16.27
CA GLU A 101 7.27 7.80 17.00
C GLU A 101 8.31 7.05 16.16
N GLY A 102 8.05 6.85 14.87
CA GLY A 102 9.01 6.28 13.93
C GLY A 102 10.28 7.14 13.83
N ALA A 103 10.11 8.46 13.68
CA ALA A 103 11.22 9.41 13.64
C ALA A 103 12.04 9.40 14.94
N ALA A 104 11.38 9.41 16.10
CA ALA A 104 12.04 9.28 17.39
C ALA A 104 12.80 7.95 17.50
N ARG A 105 12.22 6.84 17.04
CA ARG A 105 12.87 5.53 17.01
C ARG A 105 14.11 5.52 16.11
N LEU A 106 14.10 6.20 14.97
CA LEU A 106 15.30 6.30 14.12
C LEU A 106 16.46 7.02 14.82
N VAL A 107 16.16 8.07 15.59
CA VAL A 107 17.17 8.77 16.40
C VAL A 107 17.68 7.89 17.55
N LEU A 108 16.79 7.11 18.17
CA LEU A 108 17.13 6.24 19.29
C LEU A 108 17.79 4.92 18.86
N ALA A 109 17.58 4.44 17.63
CA ALA A 109 18.02 3.12 17.18
C ALA A 109 19.52 2.86 17.41
N PRO A 110 20.45 3.78 17.10
CA PRO A 110 21.88 3.54 17.33
C PRO A 110 22.25 3.35 18.82
N LEU A 111 21.48 3.95 19.75
CA LEU A 111 21.73 3.83 21.19
C LEU A 111 21.33 2.46 21.74
N PHE A 112 20.38 1.79 21.09
CA PHE A 112 19.82 0.51 21.54
C PHE A 112 20.17 -0.67 20.62
N ALA A 113 20.91 -0.44 19.52
CA ALA A 113 21.31 -1.47 18.55
C ALA A 113 22.64 -2.19 18.89
N LEU A 114 23.28 -1.85 20.01
CA LEU A 114 24.53 -2.47 20.49
C LEU A 114 24.32 -3.44 21.68
N GLY A 115 23.13 -4.03 21.80
CA GLY A 115 22.80 -5.05 22.80
C GLY A 115 22.74 -6.44 22.20
#